data_AF-A0A2I0CWK2-F1
#
_entry.id   AF-A0A2I0CWK2-F1
#
_cell.length_a   1.000
_cell.length_b   1.000
_cell.length_c   1.000
_cell.angle_alpha   90.00
_cell.angle_beta   90.00
_cell.angle_gamma   90.00
#
_symmetry.space_group_name_H-M   'P 1'
#
loop_
_entity.id
_entity.type
_entity.pdbx_description
1 polymer ?
#
loop_
_entity_poly.entity_id
_entity_poly.type
_entity_poly.pdbx_seq_one_letter_code
_entity_poly.pdbx_strand_id
1 'polypeptide(L)' 'MEGFIIALFVCLVLALISKYLSVPAIPFYILAGIVLGKAGIGIVQSDEISQFFSEIGLLFLLFFMGLG' A
#
# COMPACT_ATOMS: atom_id res chain seq x y z
N MET A 1 12.44 -4.62 -8.88
CA MET A 1 12.46 -3.22 -8.39
C MET A 1 11.41 -2.32 -9.04
N GLU A 2 11.19 -2.38 -10.36
CA GLU A 2 10.26 -1.48 -11.07
C GLU A 2 8.80 -1.59 -10.59
N GLY A 3 8.29 -2.81 -10.37
CA GLY A 3 6.92 -3.02 -9.87
C GLY A 3 6.65 -2.37 -8.51
N PHE A 4 7.62 -2.36 -7.60
CA PHE A 4 7.48 -1.75 -6.28
C PHE A 4 7.34 -0.22 -6.35
N ILE A 5 8.09 0.42 -7.24
CA ILE A 5 8.02 1.87 -7.48
C ILE A 5 6.64 2.25 -8.03
N ILE A 6 6.12 1.46 -8.97
CA ILE A 6 4.78 1.67 -9.52
C ILE A 6 3.71 1.51 -8.44
N ALA A 7 3.84 0.50 -7.57
CA ALA A 7 2.92 0.30 -6.45
C ALA A 7 2.88 1.50 -5.50
N LEU A 8 4.06 2.01 -5.11
CA LEU A 8 4.19 3.21 -4.27
C LEU A 8 3.58 4.44 -4.95
N PHE A 9 3.85 4.64 -6.24
CA PHE A 9 3.31 5.77 -6.99
C PHE A 9 1.78 5.72 -7.06
N VAL A 10 1.21 4.54 -7.34
CA VAL A 10 -0.26 4.36 -7.36
C VAL A 10 -0.85 4.60 -5.98
N CYS A 11 -0.27 4.04 -4.91
CA CYS A 11 -0.70 4.32 -3.55
C CYS A 11 -0.60 5.82 -3.22
N LEU A 12 0.45 6.52 -3.63
CA LEU A 12 0.58 7.96 -3.41
C LEU A 12 -0.54 8.76 -4.10
N VAL A 13 -0.85 8.43 -5.36
CA VAL A 13 -1.93 9.08 -6.10
C VAL A 13 -3.28 8.82 -5.45
N LEU A 14 -3.56 7.57 -5.06
CA LEU A 14 -4.78 7.20 -4.34
C LEU A 14 -4.88 7.90 -2.97
N ALA A 15 -3.76 8.08 -2.28
CA ALA A 15 -3.70 8.80 -1.01
C ALA A 15 -4.21 10.23 -1.17
N LEU A 16 -3.71 10.89 -2.21
CA LEU A 16 -4.03 12.28 -2.51
C LEU A 16 -5.51 12.43 -2.90
N ILE A 17 -6.00 11.54 -3.76
CA ILE A 17 -7.41 11.50 -4.18
C ILE A 17 -8.33 11.22 -2.98
N SER A 18 -7.98 10.24 -2.15
CA SER A 18 -8.77 9.87 -0.98
C SER A 18 -8.82 11.00 0.05
N LYS A 19 -7.72 11.72 0.24
CA LYS A 19 -7.67 12.91 1.09
C LYS A 19 -8.57 14.03 0.56
N TYR A 20 -8.60 14.23 -0.76
CA TYR A 20 -9.48 15.22 -1.40
C TYR A 20 -10.96 14.85 -1.26
N LEU A 21 -11.30 13.56 -1.35
CA LEU A 21 -12.68 13.08 -1.27
C LEU A 21 -13.16 12.86 0.19
N SER A 22 -12.31 13.12 1.20
CA SER A 22 -12.59 12.88 2.64
C SER A 22 -13.05 11.45 2.97
N VAL A 23 -12.62 10.48 2.17
CA VAL A 23 -12.89 9.05 2.39
C VAL A 23 -11.68 8.36 3.02
N PRO A 24 -11.87 7.28 3.78
CA PRO A 24 -10.76 6.50 4.32
C PRO A 24 -9.94 5.88 3.17
N ALA A 25 -8.64 6.18 3.14
CA ALA A 25 -7.74 5.74 2.06
C ALA A 25 -7.36 4.26 2.13
N ILE A 26 -7.44 3.67 3.33
CA ILE A 26 -7.05 2.29 3.61
C ILE A 26 -7.73 1.29 2.64
N PRO A 27 -9.07 1.26 2.50
CA PRO A 27 -9.72 0.34 1.56
C PRO A 27 -9.28 0.56 0.10
N PHE A 28 -9.01 1.81 -0.31
CA PHE A 28 -8.51 2.08 -1.66
C PHE A 28 -7.12 1.50 -1.89
N TYR A 29 -6.21 1.58 -0.92
CA TYR A 29 -4.89 0.96 -1.04
C TYR A 29 -4.96 -0.57 -1.12
N ILE A 30 -5.84 -1.20 -0.36
CA ILE A 30 -6.03 -2.66 -0.41
C ILE A 30 -6.57 -3.07 -1.79
N LEU A 31 -7.56 -2.34 -2.31
CA LEU A 31 -8.08 -2.58 -3.66
C LEU A 31 -7.00 -2.38 -4.73
N ALA A 32 -6.20 -1.33 -4.64
CA ALA A 32 -5.09 -1.10 -5.55
C ALA A 32 -4.05 -2.22 -5.49
N GLY A 33 -3.71 -2.71 -4.29
CA GLY A 33 -2.82 -3.85 -4.10
C GLY A 33 -3.37 -5.14 -4.72
N ILE A 34 -4.67 -5.40 -4.61
CA ILE A 34 -5.34 -6.54 -5.26
C ILE A 34 -5.28 -6.40 -6.80
N VAL A 35 -5.56 -5.22 -7.32
CA VAL A 35 -5.57 -4.95 -8.77
C VAL A 35 -4.16 -4.99 -9.36
N LEU A 36 -3.16 -4.42 -8.69
CA LEU A 36 -1.77 -4.41 -9.16
C LEU A 36 -1.04 -5.73 -8.89
N GLY A 37 -1.47 -6.47 -7.88
CA GLY A 37 -0.89 -7.75 -7.48
C GLY A 37 -1.28 -8.91 -8.39
N LYS A 38 -0.90 -10.12 -7.97
CA LYS A 38 -1.06 -11.36 -8.75
C LYS A 38 -2.52 -11.72 -9.08
N ALA A 39 -3.47 -11.23 -8.29
CA ALA A 39 -4.91 -11.45 -8.52
C ALA A 39 -5.50 -10.57 -9.63
N GLY A 40 -4.83 -9.48 -10.01
CA GLY A 40 -5.25 -8.57 -11.08
C GLY A 40 -4.28 -8.59 -12.27
N ILE A 41 -3.49 -7.53 -12.41
CA ILE A 41 -2.61 -7.30 -13.58
C ILE A 41 -1.25 -8.00 -13.41
N GLY A 42 -0.87 -8.42 -12.20
CA GLY A 42 0.33 -9.22 -11.94
C GLY A 42 1.66 -8.47 -12.10
N ILE A 43 1.62 -7.13 -12.12
CA ILE A 43 2.80 -6.26 -12.30
C ILE A 43 3.64 -6.19 -11.02
N VAL A 44 2.98 -6.28 -9.87
CA VAL A 44 3.62 -6.26 -8.56
C VAL A 44 3.74 -7.68 -8.05
N GLN A 45 4.98 -8.15 -7.93
CA GLN A 45 5.30 -9.44 -7.32
C GLN A 45 5.79 -9.22 -5.89
N SER A 46 5.43 -10.15 -5.01
CA SER A 46 5.94 -10.20 -3.65
C SER A 46 7.45 -10.46 -3.71
N ASP A 47 8.21 -9.43 -3.38
CA ASP A 47 9.67 -9.45 -3.33
C ASP A 47 10.14 -9.25 -1.88
N GLU A 48 11.35 -9.69 -1.56
CA GLU A 48 11.91 -9.67 -0.20
C GLU A 48 11.82 -8.26 0.44
N ILE A 49 12.04 -7.22 -0.37
CA ILE A 49 11.96 -5.81 0.03
C ILE A 49 10.53 -5.41 0.40
N SER A 50 9.54 -5.84 -0.39
CA SER A 50 8.13 -5.51 -0.17
C SER A 50 7.61 -6.18 1.11
N GLN A 51 8.08 -7.39 1.41
CA GLN A 51 7.71 -8.10 2.63
C GLN A 51 8.33 -7.43 3.86
N PHE A 52 9.61 -7.06 3.81
CA PHE A 52 10.27 -6.31 4.88
C PHE A 52 9.57 -4.97 5.17
N PHE A 53 9.23 -4.19 4.14
CA PHE A 53 8.50 -2.94 4.30
C PHE A 53 7.10 -3.14 4.88
N SER A 54 6.42 -4.23 4.51
CA SER A 54 5.09 -4.54 5.04
C SER A 54 5.12 -4.89 6.52
N GLU A 55 6.11 -5.70 6.95
CA GLU A 55 6.30 -6.02 8.37
C GLU A 55 6.65 -4.77 9.18
N ILE A 56 7.61 -3.97 8.72
CA ILE A 56 7.99 -2.71 9.38
C ILE A 56 6.81 -1.74 9.44
N GLY A 57 6.07 -1.59 8.35
CA GLY A 57 4.89 -0.73 8.30
C GLY A 57 3.81 -1.17 9.28
N LEU A 58 3.54 -2.48 9.36
CA LEU A 58 2.57 -3.03 10.31
C LEU A 58 3.01 -2.83 11.77
N LEU A 59 4.30 -3.06 12.07
CA LEU A 59 4.87 -2.80 13.39
C LEU A 59 4.70 -1.34 13.80
N PHE A 60 5.03 -0.39 12.91
CA PHE A 60 4.82 1.02 13.17
C PHE A 60 3.33 1.37 13.37
N LEU A 61 2.44 0.83 12.54
CA LEU A 61 0.99 1.06 12.68
C LEU A 61 0.48 0.60 14.05
N LEU A 62 0.84 -0.61 14.47
CA LEU A 62 0.45 -1.16 15.77
C LEU A 62 1.08 -0.38 16.93
N PHE A 63 2.35 0.01 16.78
CA PHE A 63 3.05 0.82 17.78
C PHE A 63 2.39 2.19 17.97
N PHE A 64 2.09 2.91 16.89
CA PHE A 64 1.38 4.20 16.98
C PHE A 64 -0.04 4.05 17.50
N MET A 65 -0.74 2.97 17.13
CA MET A 65 -2.07 2.68 17.67
C MET A 65 -2.03 2.45 19.19
N GLY A 66 -0.99 1.78 19.70
CA GLY A 66 -0.80 1.54 21.13
C GLY A 66 -0.20 2.72 21.91
N LEU A 67 0.42 3.69 21.24
CA LEU A 67 0.92 4.94 21.82
C LEU A 67 -0.19 5.98 22.09
N GLY A 68 -1.37 5.79 21.48
CA GLY A 68 -2.54 6.65 21.62
C GLY A 68 -3.27 6.49 22.95
#